data_AF-A0A382F3T0-F1
#
_entry.id   AF-A0A382F3T0-F1
#
_cell.length_a   1.000
_cell.length_b   1.000
_cell.length_c   1.000
_cell.angle_alpha   90.00
_cell.angle_beta   90.00
_cell.angle_gamma   90.00
#
_symmetry.space_group_name_H-M   'P 1'
#
loop_
_entity.id
_entity.type
_entity.pdbx_description
1 polymer ?
#
loop_
_entity_poly.entity_id
_entity_poly.type
_entity_poly.pdbx_seq_one_letter_code
_entity_poly.pdbx_strand_id
1 'polypeptide(L)'
;RTTRSSYLITAFGEDTVDEAIRYTQMAGFNYFYHEDPFETWGRFKLRPGDFPSGDSGLRHCVDRAAASDLRIGIHTLSNFVTTNDAYVTPVPDPRLMRSGTSRLSESVDPESKEIPIANGTPFQDRGSVSAAVIDNELIRYRAVSGEAPWRLIGCHRGAFGTKAAAHESGTGIGKLTDHPYRVLFPSLSLQDEMADRLVELYNVTGLRQISFDGLEGCAMTGHGIYAHNRFVTRCFDGWKPEVLNDASRLTHYLWHIHTRMNWGEPWGKATREGQIERRLVNQEYFKRNLFPRMLGWFQLRLASGGLEATSLDDMEWVLSKCAGYDSGFALSASLEALKGNGQTESILMAAKEWEQARLDHAFTKEQVEHLRNPAQNFHLEPDGEKQWKLYPVAFSPTYTYREVILQPGELGEAEWTFDNPYEDQPFRFILRMLPDVGVVIEETLVNPIFEVNFTEAAPPVRLRSYEYLVCEGDGVCAVYDINWNPLHAVDLSRDWPTIVHGENQILFWFGEPSKCSVEIRLQAVGQWERVGR
;
A
#
# COMPACT_ATOMS: atom_id res chain seq x y z
N ARG A 1 -21.48 -3.95 -10.34
CA ARG A 1 -21.00 -4.68 -9.13
C ARG A 1 -19.47 -4.70 -9.11
N THR A 2 -18.83 -5.19 -10.18
CA THR A 2 -17.38 -5.35 -10.36
C THR A 2 -16.53 -4.11 -10.10
N THR A 3 -16.97 -2.91 -10.53
CA THR A 3 -16.21 -1.67 -10.36
C THR A 3 -16.08 -1.19 -8.90
N ARG A 4 -16.92 -1.72 -8.00
CA ARG A 4 -16.85 -1.48 -6.54
C ARG A 4 -16.27 -2.66 -5.78
N SER A 5 -15.79 -3.70 -6.46
CA SER A 5 -15.22 -4.88 -5.81
C SER A 5 -13.80 -4.62 -5.35
N SER A 6 -13.47 -5.13 -4.16
CA SER A 6 -12.14 -5.12 -3.62
C SER A 6 -11.23 -6.11 -4.36
N TYR A 7 -9.92 -5.90 -4.26
CA TYR A 7 -8.92 -6.68 -4.97
C TYR A 7 -7.60 -6.76 -4.20
N LEU A 8 -6.81 -7.79 -4.49
CA LEU A 8 -5.48 -7.98 -3.94
C LEU A 8 -4.44 -7.27 -4.83
N ILE A 9 -3.50 -6.56 -4.23
CA ILE A 9 -2.28 -6.08 -4.86
C ILE A 9 -1.14 -6.93 -4.31
N THR A 10 -0.47 -7.69 -5.16
CA THR A 10 0.65 -8.55 -4.78
C THR A 10 1.52 -8.86 -6.00
N ALA A 11 2.85 -8.80 -5.83
CA ALA A 11 3.78 -9.23 -6.85
C ALA A 11 3.67 -10.75 -7.06
N PHE A 12 3.76 -11.18 -8.32
CA PHE A 12 3.73 -12.58 -8.72
C PHE A 12 4.52 -12.78 -10.01
N GLY A 13 5.07 -13.98 -10.18
CA GLY A 13 5.71 -14.42 -11.41
C GLY A 13 5.11 -15.72 -11.92
N GLU A 14 5.74 -16.27 -12.96
CA GLU A 14 5.37 -17.56 -13.56
C GLU A 14 5.31 -18.68 -12.50
N ASP A 15 6.23 -18.68 -11.53
CA ASP A 15 6.34 -19.70 -10.48
C ASP A 15 5.48 -19.43 -9.23
N THR A 16 4.95 -18.21 -9.05
CA THR A 16 4.26 -17.79 -7.82
C THR A 16 2.81 -17.36 -8.02
N VAL A 17 2.31 -17.38 -9.26
CA VAL A 17 0.91 -17.00 -9.57
C VAL A 17 -0.12 -17.84 -8.81
N ASP A 18 0.15 -19.13 -8.60
CA ASP A 18 -0.76 -20.02 -7.86
C ASP A 18 -0.94 -19.59 -6.39
N GLU A 19 0.08 -18.96 -5.79
CA GLU A 19 -0.02 -18.39 -4.45
C GLU A 19 -0.92 -17.15 -4.43
N ALA A 20 -0.75 -16.26 -5.41
CA ALA A 20 -1.60 -15.08 -5.58
C ALA A 20 -3.07 -15.49 -5.80
N ILE A 21 -3.32 -16.52 -6.63
CA ILE A 21 -4.66 -17.10 -6.84
C ILE A 21 -5.24 -17.57 -5.51
N ARG A 22 -4.50 -18.38 -4.73
CA ARG A 22 -4.97 -18.93 -3.46
C ARG A 22 -5.38 -17.83 -2.47
N TYR A 23 -4.53 -16.82 -2.26
CA TYR A 23 -4.84 -15.72 -1.34
C TYR A 23 -6.01 -14.87 -1.83
N THR A 24 -6.12 -14.63 -3.14
CA THR A 24 -7.24 -13.90 -3.73
C THR A 24 -8.57 -14.62 -3.52
N GLN A 25 -8.60 -15.95 -3.70
CA GLN A 25 -9.80 -16.77 -3.46
C GLN A 25 -10.17 -16.81 -1.98
N MET A 26 -9.19 -16.91 -1.08
CA MET A 26 -9.40 -16.88 0.36
C MET A 26 -10.08 -15.56 0.78
N ALA A 27 -9.65 -14.44 0.19
CA ALA A 27 -10.25 -13.12 0.40
C ALA A 27 -11.65 -12.93 -0.23
N GLY A 28 -12.12 -13.90 -1.03
CA GLY A 28 -13.35 -13.75 -1.81
C GLY A 28 -13.25 -12.71 -2.93
N PHE A 29 -12.05 -12.33 -3.34
CA PHE A 29 -11.84 -11.35 -4.40
C PHE A 29 -11.89 -11.99 -5.78
N ASN A 30 -12.23 -11.19 -6.79
CA ASN A 30 -12.29 -11.63 -8.20
C ASN A 30 -11.11 -11.13 -9.04
N TYR A 31 -10.27 -10.28 -8.45
CA TYR A 31 -9.13 -9.64 -9.10
C TYR A 31 -7.91 -9.66 -8.19
N PHE A 32 -6.75 -9.89 -8.80
CA PHE A 32 -5.47 -9.52 -8.21
C PHE A 32 -4.60 -8.77 -9.22
N TYR A 33 -3.65 -8.02 -8.69
CA TYR A 33 -3.02 -6.92 -9.40
C TYR A 33 -1.53 -6.87 -9.07
N HIS A 34 -0.68 -6.83 -10.09
CA HIS A 34 0.77 -6.75 -9.91
C HIS A 34 1.23 -5.29 -9.73
N GLU A 35 1.85 -4.95 -8.59
CA GLU A 35 2.25 -3.57 -8.27
C GLU A 35 3.46 -3.04 -9.05
N ASP A 36 4.38 -3.91 -9.50
CA ASP A 36 5.59 -3.46 -10.22
C ASP A 36 6.14 -4.52 -11.20
N PRO A 37 5.42 -4.86 -12.28
CA PRO A 37 5.81 -5.96 -13.16
C PRO A 37 6.92 -5.59 -14.16
N PHE A 38 7.34 -4.33 -14.22
CA PHE A 38 8.17 -3.81 -15.31
C PHE A 38 9.61 -3.47 -14.87
N GLU A 39 10.58 -3.99 -15.61
CA GLU A 39 11.99 -3.59 -15.49
C GLU A 39 12.22 -2.19 -16.09
N THR A 40 11.53 -1.88 -17.19
CA THR A 40 11.58 -0.56 -17.83
C THR A 40 10.17 -0.05 -18.16
N TRP A 41 9.93 1.23 -17.90
CA TRP A 41 8.59 1.82 -17.97
C TRP A 41 8.24 2.44 -19.32
N GLY A 42 9.23 2.70 -20.19
CA GLY A 42 8.98 3.24 -21.52
C GLY A 42 8.41 2.16 -22.45
N ARG A 43 9.15 1.07 -22.61
CA ARG A 43 8.76 -0.09 -23.43
C ARG A 43 7.85 -1.09 -22.72
N PHE A 44 7.56 -0.88 -21.43
CA PHE A 44 6.83 -1.83 -20.58
C PHE A 44 7.47 -3.23 -20.66
N LYS A 45 8.79 -3.29 -20.49
CA LYS A 45 9.52 -4.56 -20.48
C LYS A 45 9.29 -5.25 -19.14
N LEU A 46 8.67 -6.43 -19.17
CA LEU A 46 8.44 -7.22 -17.96
C LEU A 46 9.75 -7.61 -17.28
N ARG A 47 9.75 -7.68 -15.95
CA ARG A 47 10.91 -8.11 -15.15
C ARG A 47 11.23 -9.57 -15.48
N PRO A 48 12.43 -9.89 -15.98
CA PRO A 48 12.79 -11.28 -16.30
C PRO A 48 12.83 -12.22 -15.09
N GLY A 49 12.95 -11.67 -13.87
CA GLY A 49 12.89 -12.46 -12.63
C GLY A 49 11.50 -13.03 -12.35
N ASP A 50 10.44 -12.27 -12.68
CA ASP A 50 9.06 -12.70 -12.48
C ASP A 50 8.48 -13.36 -13.75
N PHE A 51 8.86 -12.84 -14.92
CA PHE A 51 8.37 -13.26 -16.24
C PHE A 51 9.55 -13.57 -17.19
N PRO A 52 10.33 -14.64 -16.96
CA PRO A 52 11.43 -15.05 -17.83
C PRO A 52 10.98 -15.30 -19.28
N SER A 53 9.72 -15.70 -19.49
CA SER A 53 9.10 -15.93 -20.80
C SER A 53 8.45 -14.66 -21.39
N GLY A 54 8.63 -13.50 -20.75
CA GLY A 54 8.06 -12.22 -21.17
C GLY A 54 6.53 -12.24 -21.22
N ASP A 55 5.95 -11.63 -22.26
CA ASP A 55 4.49 -11.53 -22.44
C ASP A 55 3.81 -12.91 -22.46
N SER A 56 4.48 -13.96 -22.94
CA SER A 56 3.94 -15.32 -22.93
C SER A 56 3.85 -15.92 -21.51
N GLY A 57 4.79 -15.56 -20.64
CA GLY A 57 4.76 -15.90 -19.22
C GLY A 57 3.62 -15.20 -18.49
N LEU A 58 3.46 -13.88 -18.72
CA LEU A 58 2.32 -13.15 -18.16
C LEU A 58 0.98 -13.70 -18.69
N ARG A 59 0.91 -14.06 -19.98
CA ARG A 59 -0.27 -14.72 -20.55
C ARG A 59 -0.56 -16.04 -19.83
N HIS A 60 0.47 -16.86 -19.57
CA HIS A 60 0.29 -18.09 -18.80
C HIS A 60 -0.32 -17.81 -17.42
N CYS A 61 0.20 -16.82 -16.69
CA CYS A 61 -0.37 -16.40 -15.40
C CYS A 61 -1.85 -15.99 -15.52
N VAL A 62 -2.22 -15.23 -16.55
CA VAL A 62 -3.61 -14.84 -16.81
C VAL A 62 -4.50 -16.06 -17.07
N ASP A 63 -4.05 -16.99 -17.92
CA ASP A 63 -4.81 -18.21 -18.22
C ASP A 63 -4.97 -19.10 -16.97
N ARG A 64 -3.94 -19.17 -16.12
CA ARG A 64 -3.99 -19.86 -14.82
C ARG A 64 -5.03 -19.24 -13.88
N ALA A 65 -5.05 -17.91 -13.75
CA ALA A 65 -6.04 -17.21 -12.94
C ALA A 65 -7.46 -17.38 -13.48
N ALA A 66 -7.63 -17.33 -14.81
CA ALA A 66 -8.92 -17.49 -15.46
C ALA A 66 -9.54 -18.88 -15.23
N ALA A 67 -8.73 -19.93 -15.10
CA ALA A 67 -9.20 -21.27 -14.73
C ALA A 67 -9.83 -21.33 -13.33
N SER A 68 -9.58 -20.32 -12.50
CA SER A 68 -10.13 -20.12 -11.16
C SER A 68 -11.15 -18.96 -11.10
N ASP A 69 -11.69 -18.54 -12.25
CA ASP A 69 -12.61 -17.39 -12.41
C ASP A 69 -12.06 -16.02 -11.95
N LEU A 70 -10.73 -15.94 -11.78
CA LEU A 70 -10.03 -14.71 -11.40
C LEU A 70 -9.53 -13.93 -12.62
N ARG A 71 -9.28 -12.64 -12.40
CA ARG A 71 -8.79 -11.70 -13.41
C ARG A 71 -7.55 -11.00 -12.90
N ILE A 72 -6.59 -10.77 -13.78
CA ILE A 72 -5.33 -10.11 -13.43
C ILE A 72 -5.31 -8.68 -13.94
N GLY A 73 -4.74 -7.79 -13.13
CA GLY A 73 -4.31 -6.45 -13.55
C GLY A 73 -2.85 -6.15 -13.25
N ILE A 74 -2.40 -4.98 -13.71
CA ILE A 74 -1.03 -4.51 -13.52
C ILE A 74 -0.95 -3.01 -13.27
N HIS A 75 0.08 -2.61 -12.51
CA HIS A 75 0.47 -1.22 -12.32
C HIS A 75 1.37 -0.69 -13.41
N THR A 76 1.18 0.58 -13.74
CA THR A 76 2.00 1.27 -14.72
C THR A 76 2.44 2.62 -14.20
N LEU A 77 3.72 2.95 -14.37
CA LEU A 77 4.17 4.33 -14.46
C LEU A 77 4.08 4.75 -15.93
N SER A 78 2.85 5.07 -16.31
CA SER A 78 2.29 5.07 -17.68
C SER A 78 3.08 5.88 -18.71
N ASN A 79 3.73 6.95 -18.27
CA ASN A 79 4.39 7.89 -19.18
C ASN A 79 5.82 8.25 -18.72
N PHE A 80 6.42 7.39 -17.91
CA PHE A 80 7.79 7.56 -17.44
C PHE A 80 8.73 6.67 -18.26
N VAL A 81 9.88 7.18 -18.68
CA VAL A 81 10.90 6.41 -19.40
C VAL A 81 12.12 6.27 -18.51
N THR A 82 12.40 5.06 -18.02
CA THR A 82 13.58 4.80 -17.19
C THR A 82 14.87 4.99 -17.98
N THR A 83 15.96 5.36 -17.31
CA THR A 83 17.22 5.68 -18.00
C THR A 83 17.93 4.46 -18.60
N ASN A 84 17.53 3.26 -18.22
CA ASN A 84 17.94 1.98 -18.80
C ASN A 84 16.98 1.47 -19.90
N ASP A 85 15.94 2.23 -20.27
CA ASP A 85 14.99 1.83 -21.30
C ASP A 85 15.62 1.88 -22.71
N ALA A 86 15.14 1.04 -23.62
CA ALA A 86 15.60 1.00 -25.01
C ALA A 86 15.33 2.29 -25.80
N TYR A 87 14.42 3.16 -25.32
CA TYR A 87 14.28 4.52 -25.85
C TYR A 87 15.40 5.47 -25.40
N VAL A 88 16.25 5.08 -24.46
CA VAL A 88 17.32 5.92 -23.89
C VAL A 88 18.70 5.38 -24.23
N THR A 89 18.88 4.05 -24.19
CA THR A 89 20.20 3.41 -24.30
C THR A 89 20.18 2.18 -25.22
N PRO A 90 21.27 1.90 -25.95
CA PRO A 90 22.52 2.67 -26.07
C PRO A 90 22.42 3.86 -27.04
N VAL A 91 21.28 4.01 -27.74
CA VAL A 91 21.02 5.12 -28.66
C VAL A 91 19.71 5.80 -28.22
N PRO A 92 19.73 7.08 -27.85
CA PRO A 92 18.54 7.78 -27.39
C PRO A 92 17.58 8.01 -28.55
N ASP A 93 16.28 7.75 -28.33
CA ASP A 93 15.25 8.02 -29.31
C ASP A 93 15.14 9.55 -29.53
N PRO A 94 15.15 10.05 -30.78
CA PRO A 94 15.08 11.48 -31.05
C PRO A 94 13.78 12.13 -30.54
N ARG A 95 12.74 11.32 -30.25
CA ARG A 95 11.44 11.73 -29.74
C ARG A 95 11.41 11.88 -28.21
N LEU A 96 12.52 11.72 -27.50
CA LEU A 96 12.62 12.12 -26.09
C LEU A 96 12.41 13.63 -25.94
N MET A 97 11.59 14.01 -24.96
CA MET A 97 11.12 15.38 -24.77
C MET A 97 12.25 16.30 -24.30
N ARG A 98 12.34 17.45 -24.95
CA ARG A 98 13.32 18.49 -24.66
C ARG A 98 12.61 19.70 -24.05
N SER A 99 13.09 20.21 -22.93
CA SER A 99 12.56 21.45 -22.34
C SER A 99 13.11 22.70 -23.03
N GLY A 100 14.21 22.57 -23.77
CA GLY A 100 14.74 23.61 -24.65
C GLY A 100 16.00 23.17 -25.37
N THR A 101 16.48 24.02 -26.28
CA THR A 101 17.61 23.71 -27.17
C THR A 101 18.62 24.84 -27.21
N SER A 102 19.84 24.49 -27.56
CA SER A 102 20.96 25.39 -27.82
C SER A 102 21.84 24.80 -28.92
N ARG A 103 23.00 25.39 -29.15
CA ARG A 103 24.02 24.88 -30.07
C ARG A 103 25.38 24.89 -29.40
N LEU A 104 26.26 23.99 -29.80
CA LEU A 104 27.66 24.05 -29.41
C LEU A 104 28.30 25.32 -29.97
N SER A 105 28.98 26.10 -29.13
CA SER A 105 29.74 27.27 -29.61
C SER A 105 31.13 26.88 -30.13
N GLU A 106 31.66 25.74 -29.71
CA GLU A 106 32.96 25.19 -30.13
C GLU A 106 32.82 23.66 -30.29
N SER A 107 33.69 23.04 -31.10
CA SER A 107 33.74 21.57 -31.21
C SER A 107 34.22 20.96 -29.89
N VAL A 108 33.74 19.76 -29.55
CA VAL A 108 34.10 19.02 -28.33
C VAL A 108 34.59 17.63 -28.67
N ASP A 109 35.60 17.15 -27.96
CA ASP A 109 36.10 15.76 -28.04
C ASP A 109 35.32 14.84 -27.09
N PRO A 110 35.40 13.50 -27.20
CA PRO A 110 34.68 12.57 -26.31
C PRO A 110 35.04 12.66 -24.82
N GLU A 111 36.17 13.28 -24.45
CA GLU A 111 36.67 13.34 -23.06
C GLU A 111 36.33 14.66 -22.35
N SER A 112 35.84 15.64 -23.11
CA SER A 112 35.54 16.99 -22.67
C SER A 112 34.63 16.99 -21.44
N LYS A 113 35.10 17.63 -20.37
CA LYS A 113 34.39 17.77 -19.08
C LYS A 113 33.55 19.05 -18.99
N GLU A 114 33.69 19.92 -19.98
CA GLU A 114 32.86 21.10 -20.18
C GLU A 114 32.34 21.12 -21.61
N ILE A 115 31.07 21.50 -21.78
CA ILE A 115 30.45 21.60 -23.11
C ILE A 115 30.07 23.06 -23.34
N PRO A 116 30.73 23.76 -24.27
CA PRO A 116 30.48 25.16 -24.54
C PRO A 116 29.22 25.30 -25.40
N ILE A 117 28.29 26.16 -24.96
CA ILE A 117 26.96 26.30 -25.54
C ILE A 117 26.66 27.77 -25.85
N ALA A 118 25.87 28.04 -26.89
CA ALA A 118 25.52 29.40 -27.30
C ALA A 118 24.52 30.06 -26.33
N ASN A 119 23.61 29.27 -25.75
CA ASN A 119 22.58 29.70 -24.81
C ASN A 119 22.50 28.74 -23.62
N GLY A 120 22.70 29.26 -22.41
CA GLY A 120 22.60 28.51 -21.16
C GLY A 120 21.19 28.38 -20.57
N THR A 121 20.22 29.22 -20.97
CA THR A 121 18.90 29.32 -20.33
C THR A 121 18.17 27.98 -20.17
N PRO A 122 18.06 27.10 -21.19
CA PRO A 122 17.37 25.82 -21.03
C PRO A 122 17.98 24.91 -19.96
N PHE A 123 19.27 25.06 -19.68
CA PHE A 123 20.04 24.14 -18.83
C PHE A 123 20.13 24.61 -17.37
N GLN A 124 19.67 25.83 -17.08
CA GLN A 124 19.70 26.40 -15.73
C GLN A 124 18.73 25.68 -14.78
N ASP A 125 17.63 25.14 -15.31
CA ASP A 125 16.73 24.29 -14.53
C ASP A 125 17.40 22.95 -14.21
N ARG A 126 17.71 22.77 -12.92
CA ARG A 126 18.36 21.59 -12.37
C ARG A 126 17.33 20.53 -12.03
N GLY A 127 17.00 19.76 -13.05
CA GLY A 127 16.26 18.51 -12.91
C GLY A 127 17.06 17.43 -12.16
N SER A 128 16.37 16.38 -11.72
CA SER A 128 16.95 15.29 -10.90
C SER A 128 17.95 14.42 -11.66
N VAL A 129 17.81 14.35 -12.99
CA VAL A 129 18.72 13.62 -13.87
C VAL A 129 19.79 14.57 -14.42
N SER A 130 19.38 15.78 -14.80
CA SER A 130 20.23 16.81 -15.41
C SER A 130 20.99 16.31 -16.64
N ALA A 131 20.24 15.83 -17.63
CA ALA A 131 20.76 15.31 -18.90
C ALA A 131 20.51 16.24 -20.10
N ALA A 132 21.43 16.20 -21.05
CA ALA A 132 21.34 16.82 -22.37
C ALA A 132 21.58 15.76 -23.46
N VAL A 133 21.08 16.01 -24.66
CA VAL A 133 21.29 15.16 -25.84
C VAL A 133 22.00 15.93 -26.95
N ILE A 134 23.04 15.32 -27.53
CA ILE A 134 23.72 15.77 -28.75
C ILE A 134 23.80 14.56 -29.68
N ASP A 135 23.18 14.64 -30.85
CA ASP A 135 23.06 13.51 -31.77
C ASP A 135 22.56 12.23 -31.04
N ASN A 136 23.39 11.19 -30.99
CA ASN A 136 23.12 9.91 -30.32
C ASN A 136 23.78 9.78 -28.93
N GLU A 137 24.28 10.88 -28.37
CA GLU A 137 24.92 10.90 -27.06
C GLU A 137 24.06 11.61 -26.01
N LEU A 138 23.97 11.00 -24.83
CA LEU A 138 23.45 11.64 -23.63
C LEU A 138 24.59 12.10 -22.73
N ILE A 139 24.47 13.33 -22.21
CA ILE A 139 25.47 13.95 -21.35
C ILE A 139 24.77 14.38 -20.06
N ARG A 140 25.26 13.92 -18.91
CA ARG A 140 24.86 14.51 -17.62
C ARG A 140 25.80 15.64 -17.28
N TYR A 141 25.28 16.70 -16.68
CA TYR A 141 26.10 17.85 -16.28
C TYR A 141 25.80 18.25 -14.85
N ARG A 142 26.82 18.72 -14.12
CA ARG A 142 26.67 19.17 -12.75
C ARG A 142 26.05 20.55 -12.72
N ALA A 143 26.56 21.51 -13.49
CA ALA A 143 26.15 22.91 -13.42
C ALA A 143 26.18 23.59 -14.79
N VAL A 144 25.65 24.82 -14.86
CA VAL A 144 25.87 25.76 -15.97
C VAL A 144 26.74 26.90 -15.45
N SER A 145 27.59 27.50 -16.29
CA SER A 145 28.32 28.71 -15.92
C SER A 145 27.36 29.83 -15.49
N GLY A 146 27.82 30.71 -14.59
CA GLY A 146 26.99 31.81 -14.07
C GLY A 146 26.75 32.93 -15.09
N GLU A 147 27.68 33.10 -16.03
CA GLU A 147 27.63 34.09 -17.10
C GLU A 147 28.23 33.54 -18.40
N ALA A 148 28.11 34.32 -19.48
CA ALA A 148 28.72 34.00 -20.76
C ALA A 148 30.25 34.12 -20.71
N PRO A 149 31.02 33.31 -21.46
CA PRO A 149 30.57 32.27 -22.40
C PRO A 149 29.91 31.09 -21.67
N TRP A 150 28.74 30.66 -22.16
CA TRP A 150 27.94 29.65 -21.48
C TRP A 150 28.56 28.26 -21.62
N ARG A 151 28.63 27.52 -20.50
CA ARG A 151 29.18 26.16 -20.48
C ARG A 151 28.35 25.25 -19.60
N LEU A 152 28.15 24.00 -20.02
CA LEU A 152 27.80 22.92 -19.11
C LEU A 152 29.08 22.45 -18.40
N ILE A 153 29.05 22.38 -17.08
CA ILE A 153 30.21 22.14 -16.22
C ILE A 153 30.08 20.78 -15.53
N GLY A 154 31.19 20.05 -15.44
CA GLY A 154 31.24 18.74 -14.77
C GLY A 154 30.46 17.69 -15.55
N CYS A 155 30.71 17.64 -16.86
CA CYS A 155 30.00 16.78 -17.78
C CYS A 155 30.49 15.34 -17.68
N HIS A 156 29.52 14.42 -17.61
CA HIS A 156 29.70 12.99 -17.77
C HIS A 156 29.16 12.59 -19.14
N ARG A 157 30.10 12.29 -20.05
CA ARG A 157 29.89 11.88 -21.44
C ARG A 157 29.42 10.43 -21.51
N GLY A 158 28.71 10.07 -22.58
CA GLY A 158 28.19 8.69 -22.75
C GLY A 158 27.26 8.24 -21.63
N ALA A 159 26.49 9.16 -21.05
CA ALA A 159 25.60 8.86 -19.93
C ALA A 159 24.60 7.76 -20.31
N PHE A 160 24.24 6.96 -19.29
CA PHE A 160 23.30 5.84 -19.40
C PHE A 160 23.71 4.74 -20.40
N GLY A 161 25.00 4.67 -20.78
CA GLY A 161 25.50 3.68 -21.73
C GLY A 161 25.46 4.13 -23.19
N THR A 162 25.18 5.41 -23.45
CA THR A 162 25.36 5.99 -24.79
C THR A 162 26.84 6.13 -25.13
N LYS A 163 27.18 6.21 -26.43
CA LYS A 163 28.58 6.31 -26.87
C LYS A 163 29.04 7.77 -26.88
N ALA A 164 30.08 8.09 -26.11
CA ALA A 164 30.75 9.38 -26.19
C ALA A 164 31.36 9.61 -27.58
N ALA A 165 31.12 10.78 -28.17
CA ALA A 165 31.58 11.12 -29.52
C ALA A 165 32.20 12.52 -29.59
N ALA A 166 32.92 12.80 -30.68
CA ALA A 166 33.26 14.17 -31.02
C ALA A 166 32.04 14.84 -31.66
N HIS A 167 31.80 16.12 -31.33
CA HIS A 167 30.71 16.90 -31.94
C HIS A 167 31.26 18.24 -32.42
N GLU A 168 30.85 18.65 -33.61
CA GLU A 168 31.34 19.88 -34.23
C GLU A 168 30.65 21.13 -33.68
N SER A 169 31.34 22.27 -33.77
CA SER A 169 30.73 23.58 -33.50
C SER A 169 29.44 23.76 -34.32
N GLY A 170 28.43 24.37 -33.71
CA GLY A 170 27.10 24.56 -34.31
C GLY A 170 26.14 23.36 -34.17
N THR A 171 26.63 22.18 -33.76
CA THR A 171 25.80 21.00 -33.50
C THR A 171 24.73 21.31 -32.46
N GLY A 172 23.51 20.84 -32.68
CA GLY A 172 22.38 21.08 -31.78
C GLY A 172 22.50 20.30 -30.48
N ILE A 173 22.21 20.95 -29.36
CA ILE A 173 22.12 20.31 -28.04
C ILE A 173 20.75 20.58 -27.43
N GLY A 174 20.11 19.54 -26.90
CA GLY A 174 18.80 19.62 -26.25
C GLY A 174 18.88 19.33 -24.77
N LYS A 175 18.28 20.16 -23.92
CA LYS A 175 18.03 19.81 -22.52
C LYS A 175 16.88 18.82 -22.46
N LEU A 176 17.09 17.66 -21.85
CA LEU A 176 16.01 16.70 -21.63
C LEU A 176 15.18 17.06 -20.41
N THR A 177 13.87 16.85 -20.54
CA THR A 177 12.92 16.99 -19.43
C THR A 177 13.00 15.74 -18.53
N ASP A 178 13.06 15.94 -17.21
CA ASP A 178 13.21 14.85 -16.24
C ASP A 178 12.28 15.00 -15.01
N HIS A 179 12.33 14.01 -14.10
CA HIS A 179 11.48 13.92 -12.91
C HIS A 179 12.26 13.38 -11.69
N PRO A 180 11.83 13.63 -10.43
CA PRO A 180 12.43 13.05 -9.22
C PRO A 180 12.53 11.52 -9.19
N TYR A 181 11.69 10.82 -9.96
CA TYR A 181 11.81 9.38 -10.20
C TYR A 181 13.03 8.99 -11.05
N ARG A 182 13.86 9.96 -11.46
CA ARG A 182 15.04 9.79 -12.32
C ARG A 182 14.72 9.20 -13.69
N VAL A 183 13.62 9.67 -14.27
CA VAL A 183 13.10 9.24 -15.58
C VAL A 183 13.16 10.40 -16.59
N LEU A 184 13.01 10.06 -17.86
CA LEU A 184 12.84 10.97 -18.98
C LEU A 184 11.41 10.89 -19.52
N PHE A 185 11.02 11.85 -20.36
CA PHE A 185 9.67 11.92 -20.91
C PHE A 185 9.64 11.75 -22.45
N PRO A 186 8.60 11.09 -22.98
CA PRO A 186 8.37 10.97 -24.41
C PRO A 186 7.67 12.20 -25.01
N SER A 187 7.91 12.48 -26.30
CA SER A 187 7.03 13.34 -27.11
C SER A 187 5.68 12.67 -27.38
N LEU A 188 4.68 13.42 -27.89
CA LEU A 188 3.35 12.88 -28.18
C LEU A 188 3.36 11.63 -29.09
N SER A 189 4.20 11.61 -30.12
CA SER A 189 4.26 10.45 -31.03
C SER A 189 4.88 9.21 -30.38
N LEU A 190 5.78 9.41 -29.42
CA LEU A 190 6.35 8.33 -28.63
C LEU A 190 5.36 7.86 -27.54
N GLN A 191 4.53 8.75 -27.01
CA GLN A 191 3.41 8.39 -26.13
C GLN A 191 2.39 7.50 -26.84
N ASP A 192 2.08 7.77 -28.11
CA ASP A 192 1.20 6.92 -28.92
C ASP A 192 1.77 5.48 -29.03
N GLU A 193 3.08 5.35 -29.27
CA GLU A 193 3.77 4.04 -29.34
C GLU A 193 3.76 3.31 -27.98
N MET A 194 3.94 4.05 -26.88
CA MET A 194 3.84 3.50 -25.52
C MET A 194 2.42 2.99 -25.22
N ALA A 195 1.40 3.76 -25.58
CA ALA A 195 0.01 3.35 -25.44
C ALA A 195 -0.31 2.12 -26.32
N ASP A 196 0.19 2.07 -27.56
CA ASP A 196 0.03 0.91 -28.45
C ASP A 196 0.64 -0.35 -27.86
N ARG A 197 1.80 -0.23 -27.19
CA ARG A 197 2.44 -1.34 -26.50
C ARG A 197 1.58 -1.85 -25.34
N LEU A 198 0.92 -0.98 -24.57
CA LEU A 198 -0.05 -1.40 -23.55
C LEU A 198 -1.28 -2.06 -24.18
N VAL A 199 -1.79 -1.54 -25.29
CA VAL A 199 -2.89 -2.16 -26.04
C VAL A 199 -2.53 -3.58 -26.49
N GLU A 200 -1.34 -3.76 -27.07
CA GLU A 200 -0.81 -5.06 -27.46
C GLU A 200 -0.72 -6.00 -26.26
N LEU A 201 -0.07 -5.56 -25.17
CA LEU A 201 0.11 -6.37 -23.97
C LEU A 201 -1.23 -6.91 -23.46
N TYR A 202 -2.24 -6.06 -23.31
CA TYR A 202 -3.56 -6.46 -22.81
C TYR A 202 -4.29 -7.39 -23.78
N ASN A 203 -4.20 -7.13 -25.08
CA ASN A 203 -4.85 -7.95 -26.09
C ASN A 203 -4.20 -9.33 -26.24
N VAL A 204 -2.88 -9.44 -26.05
CA VAL A 204 -2.13 -10.70 -26.10
C VAL A 204 -2.31 -11.50 -24.82
N THR A 205 -2.17 -10.86 -23.66
CA THR A 205 -2.18 -11.53 -22.36
C THR A 205 -3.58 -11.79 -21.82
N GLY A 206 -4.55 -10.94 -22.17
CA GLY A 206 -5.89 -11.00 -21.59
C GLY A 206 -5.99 -10.36 -20.20
N LEU A 207 -5.09 -9.44 -19.85
CA LEU A 207 -5.26 -8.58 -18.66
C LEU A 207 -6.63 -7.88 -18.64
N ARG A 208 -7.10 -7.55 -17.45
CA ARG A 208 -8.46 -7.01 -17.21
C ARG A 208 -8.50 -5.85 -16.21
N GLN A 209 -7.36 -5.41 -15.69
CA GLN A 209 -7.30 -4.23 -14.83
C GLN A 209 -5.97 -3.46 -14.98
N ILE A 210 -6.04 -2.12 -14.96
CA ILE A 210 -4.88 -1.22 -14.95
C ILE A 210 -5.05 -0.09 -13.92
N SER A 211 -3.95 0.41 -13.36
CA SER A 211 -3.88 1.79 -12.85
C SER A 211 -2.92 2.59 -13.71
N PHE A 212 -3.43 3.68 -14.29
CA PHE A 212 -2.62 4.65 -15.02
C PHE A 212 -1.95 5.61 -14.04
N ASP A 213 -0.96 5.11 -13.30
CA ASP A 213 -0.11 5.93 -12.45
C ASP A 213 0.98 6.61 -13.29
N GLY A 214 1.60 7.68 -12.78
CA GLY A 214 2.52 8.51 -13.56
C GLY A 214 1.88 9.21 -14.78
N LEU A 215 0.55 9.25 -14.86
CA LEU A 215 -0.19 9.81 -16.00
C LEU A 215 0.08 11.31 -16.17
N GLU A 216 0.45 12.02 -15.10
CA GLU A 216 0.90 13.41 -15.16
C GLU A 216 2.11 13.62 -16.07
N GLY A 217 2.90 12.56 -16.32
CA GLY A 217 4.01 12.60 -17.27
C GLY A 217 3.58 12.94 -18.70
N CYS A 218 2.32 12.65 -19.08
CA CYS A 218 1.79 13.00 -20.39
C CYS A 218 1.87 14.52 -20.65
N ALA A 219 1.67 15.31 -19.59
CA ALA A 219 1.65 16.78 -19.64
C ALA A 219 3.00 17.37 -20.10
N MET A 220 4.10 16.65 -19.89
CA MET A 220 5.47 17.14 -20.11
C MET A 220 5.78 17.45 -21.58
N THR A 221 4.90 17.06 -22.50
CA THR A 221 4.94 17.43 -23.93
C THR A 221 4.60 18.90 -24.20
N GLY A 222 4.10 19.65 -23.20
CA GLY A 222 3.57 21.00 -23.38
C GLY A 222 2.11 21.06 -23.84
N HIS A 223 1.45 19.91 -24.06
CA HIS A 223 0.04 19.85 -24.47
C HIS A 223 -0.93 19.69 -23.30
N GLY A 224 -0.43 19.60 -22.07
CA GLY A 224 -1.25 19.56 -20.86
C GLY A 224 -2.28 18.42 -20.84
N ILE A 225 -3.51 18.72 -20.43
CA ILE A 225 -4.61 17.75 -20.26
C ILE A 225 -4.92 17.00 -21.56
N TYR A 226 -4.71 17.60 -22.74
CA TYR A 226 -4.91 16.93 -24.02
C TYR A 226 -4.08 15.64 -24.14
N ALA A 227 -2.82 15.66 -23.72
CA ALA A 227 -1.94 14.50 -23.80
C ALA A 227 -2.42 13.35 -22.89
N HIS A 228 -2.87 13.66 -21.68
CA HIS A 228 -3.43 12.68 -20.74
C HIS A 228 -4.65 11.98 -21.35
N ASN A 229 -5.60 12.78 -21.87
CA ASN A 229 -6.82 12.26 -22.47
C ASN A 229 -6.50 11.38 -23.67
N ARG A 230 -5.61 11.83 -24.56
CA ARG A 230 -5.20 11.09 -25.75
C ARG A 230 -4.58 9.73 -25.40
N PHE A 231 -3.67 9.68 -24.43
CA PHE A 231 -3.00 8.44 -24.02
C PHE A 231 -4.00 7.39 -23.52
N VAL A 232 -4.87 7.78 -22.58
CA VAL A 232 -5.86 6.87 -21.98
C VAL A 232 -6.93 6.46 -23.01
N THR A 233 -7.40 7.40 -23.84
CA THR A 233 -8.39 7.10 -24.91
C THR A 233 -7.83 6.10 -25.90
N ARG A 234 -6.58 6.26 -26.31
CA ARG A 234 -5.91 5.34 -27.24
C ARG A 234 -5.83 3.92 -26.66
N CYS A 235 -5.54 3.80 -25.36
CA CYS A 235 -5.56 2.51 -24.68
C CYS A 235 -6.97 1.92 -24.65
N PHE A 236 -7.94 2.70 -24.19
CA PHE A 236 -9.34 2.29 -24.05
C PHE A 236 -9.96 1.84 -25.38
N ASP A 237 -9.79 2.62 -26.45
CA ASP A 237 -10.32 2.31 -27.78
C ASP A 237 -9.63 1.10 -28.43
N GLY A 238 -8.37 0.83 -28.06
CA GLY A 238 -7.57 -0.27 -28.61
C GLY A 238 -7.78 -1.62 -27.92
N TRP A 239 -8.29 -1.63 -26.68
CA TRP A 239 -8.51 -2.86 -25.95
C TRP A 239 -9.74 -3.61 -26.47
N LYS A 240 -9.54 -4.89 -26.76
CA LYS A 240 -10.62 -5.84 -27.08
C LYS A 240 -11.39 -6.29 -25.83
N PRO A 241 -10.74 -6.54 -24.68
CA PRO A 241 -11.48 -6.89 -23.47
C PRO A 241 -11.98 -5.66 -22.71
N GLU A 242 -12.97 -5.86 -21.84
CA GLU A 242 -13.28 -4.88 -20.79
C GLU A 242 -12.12 -4.82 -19.79
N VAL A 243 -11.61 -3.61 -19.54
CA VAL A 243 -10.50 -3.36 -18.62
C VAL A 243 -10.95 -2.40 -17.53
N LEU A 244 -10.98 -2.87 -16.28
CA LEU A 244 -11.16 -2.01 -15.13
C LEU A 244 -9.96 -1.07 -15.02
N ASN A 245 -10.21 0.23 -15.03
CA ASN A 245 -9.14 1.20 -15.01
C ASN A 245 -9.43 2.35 -14.04
N ASP A 246 -8.35 2.83 -13.43
CA ASP A 246 -8.25 4.08 -12.68
C ASP A 246 -6.93 4.81 -13.03
N ALA A 247 -6.65 5.94 -12.40
CA ALA A 247 -5.45 6.73 -12.68
C ALA A 247 -5.00 7.60 -11.51
N SER A 248 -3.76 8.10 -11.57
CA SER A 248 -3.26 9.16 -10.67
C SER A 248 -3.94 10.52 -10.91
N ARG A 249 -4.66 10.67 -12.04
CA ARG A 249 -5.36 11.90 -12.44
C ARG A 249 -6.77 11.60 -12.95
N LEU A 250 -7.78 12.18 -12.29
CA LEU A 250 -9.14 12.26 -12.82
C LEU A 250 -9.34 13.61 -13.51
N THR A 251 -9.60 13.61 -14.82
CA THR A 251 -9.99 14.81 -15.58
C THR A 251 -11.48 14.73 -15.96
N HIS A 252 -12.09 15.86 -16.31
CA HIS A 252 -13.49 15.88 -16.73
C HIS A 252 -13.75 14.96 -17.93
N TYR A 253 -12.82 14.92 -18.89
CA TYR A 253 -12.93 14.01 -20.04
C TYR A 253 -12.80 12.57 -19.56
N LEU A 254 -11.80 12.21 -18.76
CA LEU A 254 -11.58 10.81 -18.38
C LEU A 254 -12.67 10.21 -17.47
N TRP A 255 -13.61 11.02 -16.96
CA TRP A 255 -14.79 10.55 -16.23
C TRP A 255 -15.61 9.49 -16.98
N HIS A 256 -15.71 9.55 -18.31
CA HIS A 256 -16.47 8.55 -19.09
C HIS A 256 -15.66 7.31 -19.48
N ILE A 257 -14.36 7.27 -19.16
CA ILE A 257 -13.45 6.14 -19.46
C ILE A 257 -13.09 5.38 -18.18
N HIS A 258 -12.76 6.12 -17.11
CA HIS A 258 -12.35 5.51 -15.86
C HIS A 258 -13.50 4.78 -15.17
N THR A 259 -13.24 3.54 -14.79
CA THR A 259 -14.24 2.67 -14.17
C THR A 259 -14.34 2.89 -12.66
N ARG A 260 -13.27 3.39 -12.02
CA ARG A 260 -13.19 3.73 -10.60
C ARG A 260 -11.99 4.62 -10.33
N MET A 261 -11.87 5.13 -9.11
CA MET A 261 -10.68 5.82 -8.60
C MET A 261 -10.35 5.24 -7.24
N ASN A 262 -9.24 4.53 -7.11
CA ASN A 262 -8.88 3.86 -5.86
C ASN A 262 -7.50 4.27 -5.35
N TRP A 263 -7.20 5.58 -5.32
CA TRP A 263 -5.90 6.05 -4.84
C TRP A 263 -5.88 6.32 -3.34
N GLY A 264 -4.80 5.87 -2.67
CA GLY A 264 -4.50 6.17 -1.28
C GLY A 264 -3.30 5.35 -0.82
N GLU A 265 -2.16 6.01 -0.57
CA GLU A 265 -0.91 5.33 -0.23
C GLU A 265 -0.91 4.84 1.23
N PRO A 266 -0.60 3.56 1.50
CA PRO A 266 -0.56 3.01 2.85
C PRO A 266 0.84 3.07 3.49
N TRP A 267 1.85 3.54 2.75
CA TRP A 267 3.25 3.33 3.10
C TRP A 267 3.68 4.08 4.36
N GLY A 268 4.39 3.37 5.25
CA GLY A 268 5.06 3.96 6.41
C GLY A 268 4.14 4.54 7.49
N LYS A 269 2.86 4.15 7.51
CA LYS A 269 1.86 4.61 8.48
C LYS A 269 1.04 3.44 9.02
N ALA A 270 0.56 3.58 10.25
CA ALA A 270 -0.41 2.65 10.81
C ALA A 270 -1.73 2.72 10.01
N THR A 271 -2.49 1.62 10.04
CA THR A 271 -3.69 1.39 9.22
C THR A 271 -4.71 2.54 9.33
N ARG A 272 -4.86 3.13 10.53
CA ARG A 272 -5.84 4.18 10.84
C ARG A 272 -5.32 5.62 10.67
N GLU A 273 -4.04 5.81 10.32
CA GLU A 273 -3.41 7.13 10.20
C GLU A 273 -3.19 7.56 8.74
N GLY A 274 -3.05 6.60 7.82
CA GLY A 274 -2.68 6.85 6.42
C GLY A 274 -3.75 7.54 5.59
N GLN A 275 -3.77 8.89 5.59
CA GLN A 275 -4.66 9.71 4.74
C GLN A 275 -6.16 9.43 4.94
N ILE A 276 -6.56 8.87 6.10
CA ILE A 276 -7.91 8.37 6.37
C ILE A 276 -8.98 9.45 6.17
N GLU A 277 -8.81 10.63 6.76
CA GLU A 277 -9.78 11.72 6.64
C GLU A 277 -10.11 12.03 5.18
N ARG A 278 -9.07 12.16 4.34
CA ARG A 278 -9.22 12.40 2.91
C ARG A 278 -9.95 11.27 2.20
N ARG A 279 -9.62 10.01 2.53
CA ARG A 279 -10.27 8.82 1.94
C ARG A 279 -11.76 8.77 2.30
N LEU A 280 -12.13 9.11 3.53
CA LEU A 280 -13.53 9.16 3.98
C LEU A 280 -14.30 10.31 3.30
N VAL A 281 -13.73 11.51 3.25
CA VAL A 281 -14.37 12.69 2.60
C VAL A 281 -14.57 12.46 1.09
N ASN A 282 -13.64 11.77 0.43
CA ASN A 282 -13.75 11.46 -1.00
C ASN A 282 -14.96 10.57 -1.35
N GLN A 283 -15.53 9.83 -0.39
CA GLN A 283 -16.68 8.96 -0.68
C GLN A 283 -17.92 9.75 -1.12
N GLU A 284 -18.14 10.94 -0.55
CA GLU A 284 -19.23 11.83 -0.97
C GLU A 284 -18.93 12.46 -2.34
N TYR A 285 -17.66 12.77 -2.62
CA TYR A 285 -17.24 13.20 -3.96
C TYR A 285 -17.57 12.13 -5.01
N PHE A 286 -17.20 10.87 -4.79
CA PHE A 286 -17.51 9.79 -5.73
C PHE A 286 -19.01 9.62 -5.93
N LYS A 287 -19.78 9.58 -4.83
CA LYS A 287 -21.24 9.48 -4.88
C LYS A 287 -21.88 10.62 -5.70
N ARG A 288 -21.50 11.87 -5.44
CA ARG A 288 -22.03 13.06 -6.15
C ARG A 288 -21.69 13.06 -7.64
N ASN A 289 -20.56 12.45 -8.01
CA ASN A 289 -20.10 12.37 -9.40
C ASN A 289 -20.42 11.03 -10.07
N LEU A 290 -21.34 10.23 -9.51
CA LEU A 290 -21.76 8.92 -10.04
C LEU A 290 -20.60 7.93 -10.25
N PHE A 291 -19.52 8.08 -9.47
CA PHE A 291 -18.35 7.23 -9.53
C PHE A 291 -18.47 6.06 -8.53
N PRO A 292 -18.02 4.85 -8.91
CA PRO A 292 -17.84 3.76 -7.97
C PRO A 292 -16.95 4.18 -6.80
N ARG A 293 -17.46 3.97 -5.59
CA ARG A 293 -16.78 4.31 -4.35
C ARG A 293 -15.68 3.30 -4.06
N MET A 294 -14.48 3.79 -3.80
CA MET A 294 -13.36 3.00 -3.35
C MET A 294 -12.62 3.75 -2.24
N LEU A 295 -12.13 3.02 -1.24
CA LEU A 295 -11.55 3.60 -0.01
C LEU A 295 -10.03 3.83 -0.08
N GLY A 296 -9.37 3.37 -1.14
CA GLY A 296 -7.91 3.43 -1.31
C GLY A 296 -7.24 2.09 -1.00
N TRP A 297 -5.92 2.12 -0.83
CA TRP A 297 -5.11 0.93 -0.55
C TRP A 297 -4.81 0.81 0.94
N PHE A 298 -4.94 -0.41 1.48
CA PHE A 298 -4.59 -0.77 2.84
C PHE A 298 -3.56 -1.90 2.80
N GLN A 299 -2.62 -1.91 3.74
CA GLN A 299 -1.50 -2.84 3.69
C GLN A 299 -1.65 -3.96 4.72
N LEU A 300 -1.51 -5.21 4.28
CA LEU A 300 -1.18 -6.34 5.14
C LEU A 300 0.35 -6.43 5.18
N ARG A 301 0.92 -6.21 6.36
CA ARG A 301 2.38 -6.14 6.56
C ARG A 301 2.84 -7.00 7.74
N LEU A 302 4.12 -7.33 7.70
CA LEU A 302 4.89 -7.75 8.88
C LEU A 302 5.30 -6.52 9.69
N ALA A 303 5.67 -6.73 10.95
CA ALA A 303 6.21 -5.67 11.79
C ALA A 303 7.55 -5.17 11.22
N SER A 304 7.70 -3.85 11.09
CA SER A 304 8.90 -3.22 10.53
C SER A 304 8.97 -1.73 10.87
N GLY A 305 10.17 -1.21 11.12
CA GLY A 305 10.42 0.23 11.21
C GLY A 305 9.55 0.98 12.23
N GLY A 306 9.23 0.32 13.36
CA GLY A 306 8.35 0.85 14.42
C GLY A 306 6.86 0.59 14.21
N LEU A 307 6.45 0.04 13.06
CA LEU A 307 5.07 -0.37 12.82
C LEU A 307 4.84 -1.81 13.25
N GLU A 308 3.70 -2.07 13.89
CA GLU A 308 3.20 -3.42 14.17
C GLU A 308 2.81 -4.15 12.88
N ALA A 309 2.80 -5.48 12.93
CA ALA A 309 2.17 -6.30 11.91
C ALA A 309 0.66 -6.03 11.88
N THR A 310 0.05 -6.05 10.68
CA THR A 310 -1.40 -5.80 10.54
C THR A 310 -2.17 -6.88 11.31
N SER A 311 -3.07 -6.47 12.20
CA SER A 311 -3.95 -7.39 12.93
C SER A 311 -5.32 -7.53 12.27
N LEU A 312 -6.10 -8.51 12.73
CA LEU A 312 -7.51 -8.65 12.37
C LEU A 312 -8.32 -7.39 12.71
N ASP A 313 -8.15 -6.84 13.92
CA ASP A 313 -8.86 -5.62 14.36
C ASP A 313 -8.61 -4.41 13.46
N ASP A 314 -7.37 -4.28 12.97
CA ASP A 314 -7.00 -3.25 12.01
C ASP A 314 -7.81 -3.40 10.73
N MET A 315 -7.95 -4.63 10.24
CA MET A 315 -8.65 -4.93 9.00
C MET A 315 -10.18 -4.90 9.15
N GLU A 316 -10.75 -5.39 10.25
CA GLU A 316 -12.18 -5.27 10.50
C GLU A 316 -12.63 -3.81 10.64
N TRP A 317 -11.78 -2.95 11.19
CA TRP A 317 -12.03 -1.52 11.14
C TRP A 317 -12.14 -1.02 9.69
N VAL A 318 -11.19 -1.38 8.81
CA VAL A 318 -11.24 -1.00 7.38
C VAL A 318 -12.50 -1.55 6.70
N LEU A 319 -12.81 -2.82 6.92
CA LEU A 319 -13.93 -3.52 6.30
C LEU A 319 -15.28 -2.94 6.74
N SER A 320 -15.40 -2.57 8.02
CA SER A 320 -16.58 -1.88 8.53
C SER A 320 -16.79 -0.53 7.84
N LYS A 321 -15.73 0.27 7.63
CA LYS A 321 -15.84 1.53 6.87
C LYS A 321 -16.21 1.25 5.41
N CYS A 322 -15.64 0.22 4.78
CA CYS A 322 -16.02 -0.19 3.43
C CYS A 322 -17.52 -0.52 3.33
N ALA A 323 -18.06 -1.25 4.31
CA ALA A 323 -19.49 -1.55 4.39
C ALA A 323 -20.35 -0.30 4.58
N GLY A 324 -19.99 0.60 5.51
CA GLY A 324 -20.73 1.84 5.79
C GLY A 324 -20.74 2.82 4.60
N TYR A 325 -19.67 2.86 3.81
CA TYR A 325 -19.62 3.69 2.61
C TYR A 325 -20.04 2.97 1.34
N ASP A 326 -20.35 1.66 1.37
CA ASP A 326 -20.49 0.81 0.19
C ASP A 326 -19.38 1.09 -0.83
N SER A 327 -18.15 0.98 -0.34
CA SER A 327 -16.91 1.15 -1.09
C SER A 327 -16.12 -0.16 -1.12
N GLY A 328 -15.43 -0.42 -2.22
CA GLY A 328 -14.38 -1.44 -2.25
C GLY A 328 -13.05 -0.86 -1.77
N PHE A 329 -12.01 -1.70 -1.65
CA PHE A 329 -10.65 -1.28 -1.33
C PHE A 329 -9.62 -2.12 -2.08
N ALA A 330 -8.35 -1.73 -2.01
CA ALA A 330 -7.26 -2.63 -2.40
C ALA A 330 -6.53 -3.12 -1.15
N LEU A 331 -6.31 -4.42 -1.04
CA LEU A 331 -5.42 -5.00 -0.04
C LEU A 331 -4.04 -5.16 -0.68
N SER A 332 -3.06 -4.38 -0.25
CA SER A 332 -1.67 -4.50 -0.69
C SER A 332 -0.89 -5.40 0.25
N ALA A 333 -0.29 -6.46 -0.27
CA ALA A 333 0.46 -7.42 0.53
C ALA A 333 1.53 -8.11 -0.31
N SER A 334 2.77 -8.14 0.18
CA SER A 334 3.78 -9.00 -0.43
C SER A 334 3.47 -10.47 -0.12
N LEU A 335 3.91 -11.39 -0.98
CA LEU A 335 3.82 -12.83 -0.69
C LEU A 335 4.55 -13.21 0.61
N GLU A 336 5.63 -12.50 0.95
CA GLU A 336 6.32 -12.65 2.24
C GLU A 336 5.40 -12.28 3.41
N ALA A 337 4.70 -11.15 3.34
CA ALA A 337 3.79 -10.73 4.41
C ALA A 337 2.59 -11.67 4.54
N LEU A 338 2.02 -12.12 3.43
CA LEU A 338 0.93 -13.10 3.39
C LEU A 338 1.33 -14.47 3.97
N LYS A 339 2.62 -14.81 3.95
CA LYS A 339 3.15 -16.04 4.55
C LYS A 339 3.53 -15.86 6.02
N GLY A 340 4.12 -14.72 6.35
CA GLY A 340 4.74 -14.47 7.65
C GLY A 340 3.83 -13.87 8.71
N ASN A 341 2.67 -13.31 8.33
CA ASN A 341 1.70 -12.78 9.28
C ASN A 341 0.73 -13.90 9.68
N GLY A 342 0.74 -14.26 10.97
CA GLY A 342 -0.04 -15.37 11.51
C GLY A 342 -1.55 -15.16 11.52
N GLN A 343 -2.03 -13.94 11.29
CA GLN A 343 -3.46 -13.62 11.15
C GLN A 343 -3.92 -13.50 9.69
N THR A 344 -3.06 -13.81 8.70
CA THR A 344 -3.41 -13.67 7.28
C THR A 344 -4.72 -14.40 6.93
N GLU A 345 -4.89 -15.66 7.35
CA GLU A 345 -6.08 -16.42 7.01
C GLU A 345 -7.35 -15.78 7.60
N SER A 346 -7.34 -15.41 8.88
CA SER A 346 -8.46 -14.74 9.54
C SER A 346 -8.78 -13.39 8.88
N ILE A 347 -7.77 -12.60 8.51
CA ILE A 347 -7.95 -11.32 7.82
C ILE A 347 -8.63 -11.51 6.45
N LEU A 348 -8.16 -12.48 5.66
CA LEU A 348 -8.73 -12.71 4.32
C LEU A 348 -10.14 -13.31 4.41
N MET A 349 -10.40 -14.20 5.36
CA MET A 349 -11.74 -14.72 5.62
C MET A 349 -12.70 -13.61 6.09
N ALA A 350 -12.26 -12.72 6.98
CA ALA A 350 -13.05 -11.55 7.36
C ALA A 350 -13.33 -10.65 6.14
N ALA A 351 -12.33 -10.39 5.30
CA ALA A 351 -12.52 -9.63 4.08
C ALA A 351 -13.58 -10.23 3.17
N LYS A 352 -13.60 -11.56 3.02
CA LYS A 352 -14.61 -12.30 2.25
C LYS A 352 -16.01 -12.09 2.81
N GLU A 353 -16.21 -12.28 4.12
CA GLU A 353 -17.53 -12.17 4.76
C GLU A 353 -18.08 -10.74 4.72
N TRP A 354 -17.25 -9.76 5.09
CA TRP A 354 -17.61 -8.35 5.02
C TRP A 354 -17.95 -7.89 3.60
N GLU A 355 -17.16 -8.33 2.62
CA GLU A 355 -17.37 -7.98 1.22
C GLU A 355 -18.64 -8.61 0.67
N GLN A 356 -18.93 -9.86 1.03
CA GLN A 356 -20.17 -10.54 0.67
C GLN A 356 -21.39 -9.81 1.25
N ALA A 357 -21.40 -9.52 2.55
CA ALA A 357 -22.48 -8.80 3.22
C ALA A 357 -22.71 -7.41 2.60
N ARG A 358 -21.63 -6.67 2.29
CA ARG A 358 -21.69 -5.36 1.65
C ARG A 358 -22.27 -5.45 0.24
N LEU A 359 -21.77 -6.36 -0.59
CA LEU A 359 -22.18 -6.49 -1.98
C LEU A 359 -23.59 -7.07 -2.14
N ASP A 360 -24.10 -7.79 -1.15
CA ASP A 360 -25.50 -8.24 -1.08
C ASP A 360 -26.43 -7.18 -0.47
N HIS A 361 -25.91 -6.02 -0.06
CA HIS A 361 -26.65 -4.95 0.61
C HIS A 361 -27.40 -5.45 1.86
N ALA A 362 -26.72 -6.27 2.67
CA ALA A 362 -27.30 -6.96 3.82
C ALA A 362 -27.52 -6.07 5.05
N PHE A 363 -26.78 -4.96 5.18
CA PHE A 363 -26.85 -4.04 6.31
C PHE A 363 -28.07 -3.12 6.23
N THR A 364 -28.70 -2.84 7.38
CA THR A 364 -29.76 -1.83 7.50
C THR A 364 -29.21 -0.41 7.34
N LYS A 365 -30.10 0.59 7.19
CA LYS A 365 -29.66 1.98 7.08
C LYS A 365 -28.99 2.48 8.37
N GLU A 366 -29.52 2.05 9.50
CA GLU A 366 -29.02 2.36 10.84
C GLU A 366 -27.63 1.76 11.04
N GLN A 367 -27.45 0.47 10.70
CA GLN A 367 -26.14 -0.20 10.74
C GLN A 367 -25.13 0.49 9.83
N VAL A 368 -25.52 0.83 8.60
CA VAL A 368 -24.66 1.56 7.66
C VAL A 368 -24.17 2.89 8.23
N GLU A 369 -24.99 3.61 8.99
CA GLU A 369 -24.59 4.89 9.60
C GLU A 369 -23.57 4.69 10.73
N HIS A 370 -23.78 3.68 11.59
CA HIS A 370 -22.81 3.31 12.62
C HIS A 370 -21.47 2.86 12.03
N LEU A 371 -21.51 2.05 10.98
CA LEU A 371 -20.33 1.54 10.29
C LEU A 371 -19.47 2.67 9.69
N ARG A 372 -20.04 3.83 9.35
CA ARG A 372 -19.26 5.00 8.85
C ARG A 372 -18.45 5.70 9.93
N ASN A 373 -18.83 5.58 11.20
CA ASN A 373 -18.18 6.32 12.28
C ASN A 373 -16.75 5.78 12.52
N PRO A 374 -15.69 6.56 12.28
CA PRO A 374 -14.32 6.08 12.43
C PRO A 374 -13.94 5.75 13.88
N ALA A 375 -14.68 6.25 14.86
CA ALA A 375 -14.47 5.96 16.28
C ALA A 375 -15.06 4.61 16.74
N GLN A 376 -15.91 3.98 15.91
CA GLN A 376 -16.55 2.70 16.24
C GLN A 376 -15.85 1.53 15.54
N ASN A 377 -15.72 0.42 16.26
CA ASN A 377 -15.16 -0.85 15.78
C ASN A 377 -16.25 -1.92 15.78
N PHE A 378 -16.10 -2.91 14.91
CA PHE A 378 -17.08 -3.95 14.73
C PHE A 378 -16.39 -5.25 14.37
N HIS A 379 -17.01 -6.35 14.77
CA HIS A 379 -16.69 -7.71 14.34
C HIS A 379 -17.89 -8.28 13.56
N LEU A 380 -17.63 -8.97 12.46
CA LEU A 380 -18.67 -9.66 11.68
C LEU A 380 -18.33 -11.14 11.54
N GLU A 381 -19.25 -12.00 11.96
CA GLU A 381 -19.14 -13.45 11.75
C GLU A 381 -20.36 -14.00 10.98
N PRO A 382 -20.18 -15.05 10.17
CA PRO A 382 -21.28 -15.70 9.46
C PRO A 382 -22.21 -16.44 10.42
N ASP A 383 -23.52 -16.38 10.15
CA ASP A 383 -24.58 -17.05 10.92
C ASP A 383 -25.53 -17.85 10.00
N GLY A 384 -25.01 -18.33 8.87
CA GLY A 384 -25.76 -19.08 7.86
C GLY A 384 -25.66 -18.46 6.47
N GLU A 385 -26.46 -18.97 5.54
CA GLU A 385 -26.46 -18.47 4.17
C GLU A 385 -26.98 -17.02 4.13
N LYS A 386 -26.10 -16.08 3.77
CA LYS A 386 -26.40 -14.64 3.67
C LYS A 386 -26.94 -14.02 4.97
N GLN A 387 -26.48 -14.56 6.09
CA GLN A 387 -26.80 -14.07 7.42
C GLN A 387 -25.51 -13.92 8.21
N TRP A 388 -25.42 -12.84 8.98
CA TRP A 388 -24.26 -12.55 9.79
C TRP A 388 -24.67 -11.94 11.12
N LYS A 389 -23.79 -12.07 12.11
CA LYS A 389 -23.87 -11.37 13.40
C LYS A 389 -22.86 -10.24 13.40
N LEU A 390 -23.35 -9.03 13.64
CA LEU A 390 -22.54 -7.82 13.73
C LEU A 390 -22.41 -7.44 15.21
N TYR A 391 -21.19 -7.51 15.74
CA TYR A 391 -20.90 -7.14 17.13
C TYR A 391 -20.23 -5.78 17.15
N PRO A 392 -20.72 -4.80 17.95
CA PRO A 392 -19.97 -3.59 18.21
C PRO A 392 -18.82 -3.91 19.20
N VAL A 393 -17.65 -3.32 18.97
CA VAL A 393 -16.44 -3.56 19.77
C VAL A 393 -15.89 -2.23 20.29
N ALA A 394 -15.68 -2.17 21.60
CA ALA A 394 -15.04 -1.06 22.28
C ALA A 394 -13.62 -1.46 22.70
N PHE A 395 -12.67 -0.55 22.47
CA PHE A 395 -11.30 -0.70 22.95
C PHE A 395 -10.98 0.45 23.91
N SER A 396 -10.22 0.16 24.96
CA SER A 396 -9.61 1.21 25.77
C SER A 396 -8.57 1.99 24.97
N PRO A 397 -8.14 3.18 25.45
CA PRO A 397 -6.83 3.71 25.09
C PRO A 397 -5.74 2.67 25.36
N THR A 398 -4.60 2.78 24.67
CA THR A 398 -3.43 1.97 25.00
C THR A 398 -2.87 2.43 26.34
N TYR A 399 -2.96 1.58 27.34
CA TYR A 399 -2.30 1.77 28.62
C TYR A 399 -0.84 1.35 28.51
N THR A 400 0.03 2.04 29.23
CA THR A 400 1.45 1.69 29.31
C THR A 400 1.84 1.47 30.76
N TYR A 401 2.63 0.42 31.01
CA TYR A 401 3.20 0.15 32.31
C TYR A 401 4.68 -0.19 32.20
N ARG A 402 5.44 0.29 33.19
CA ARG A 402 6.84 -0.06 33.43
C ARG A 402 7.06 -0.03 34.93
N GLU A 403 7.74 -1.02 35.45
CA GLU A 403 8.11 -1.03 36.87
C GLU A 403 9.09 0.12 37.17
N VAL A 404 8.75 0.92 38.18
CA VAL A 404 9.56 2.05 38.65
C VAL A 404 10.04 1.80 40.08
N ILE A 405 11.19 2.36 40.43
CA ILE A 405 11.69 2.30 41.81
C ILE A 405 10.85 3.26 42.65
N LEU A 406 10.02 2.70 43.53
CA LEU A 406 9.15 3.46 44.42
C LEU A 406 9.72 3.64 45.82
N GLN A 407 9.15 4.55 46.60
CA GLN A 407 9.52 4.72 47.99
C GLN A 407 9.02 3.54 48.85
N PRO A 408 9.67 3.23 49.97
CA PRO A 408 9.19 2.17 50.87
C PRO A 408 7.73 2.39 51.31
N GLY A 409 6.84 1.46 50.95
CA GLY A 409 5.41 1.49 51.29
C GLY A 409 4.47 2.01 50.19
N GLU A 410 5.01 2.44 49.05
CA GLU A 410 4.23 2.85 47.87
C GLU A 410 3.92 1.63 46.98
N LEU A 411 2.68 1.50 46.50
CA LEU A 411 2.21 0.35 45.71
C LEU A 411 2.76 0.43 44.28
N GLY A 412 3.32 -0.69 43.80
CA GLY A 412 3.98 -0.82 42.49
C GLY A 412 3.05 -1.09 41.30
N GLU A 413 1.75 -1.20 41.54
CA GLU A 413 0.76 -1.52 40.53
C GLU A 413 0.32 -0.29 39.74
N ALA A 414 0.03 -0.48 38.45
CA ALA A 414 -0.76 0.47 37.70
C ALA A 414 -2.24 0.32 38.09
N GLU A 415 -2.92 1.45 38.20
CA GLU A 415 -4.37 1.51 38.37
C GLU A 415 -4.99 2.25 37.18
N TRP A 416 -5.92 1.59 36.51
CA TRP A 416 -6.70 2.12 35.40
C TRP A 416 -8.18 1.93 35.64
N THR A 417 -8.99 2.78 35.02
CA THR A 417 -10.43 2.59 34.92
C THR A 417 -10.82 2.25 33.48
N PHE A 418 -11.73 1.30 33.33
CA PHE A 418 -12.29 0.90 32.04
C PHE A 418 -13.82 0.94 32.09
N ASP A 419 -14.41 1.82 31.29
CA ASP A 419 -15.86 1.91 31.14
C ASP A 419 -16.32 0.90 30.07
N ASN A 420 -17.03 -0.15 30.49
CA ASN A 420 -17.64 -1.12 29.60
C ASN A 420 -19.03 -0.59 29.17
N PRO A 421 -19.22 -0.19 27.90
CA PRO A 421 -20.49 0.35 27.44
C PRO A 421 -21.57 -0.73 27.22
N TYR A 422 -21.24 -2.01 27.43
CA TYR A 422 -22.09 -3.16 27.15
C TYR A 422 -22.43 -3.92 28.45
N GLU A 423 -23.14 -5.03 28.30
CA GLU A 423 -23.47 -5.94 29.40
C GLU A 423 -22.22 -6.55 30.05
N ASP A 424 -22.42 -7.10 31.26
CA ASP A 424 -21.41 -7.85 32.00
C ASP A 424 -20.83 -8.95 31.13
N GLN A 425 -19.51 -9.03 31.06
CA GLN A 425 -18.82 -9.96 30.19
C GLN A 425 -17.43 -10.34 30.73
N PRO A 426 -16.88 -11.49 30.32
CA PRO A 426 -15.53 -11.89 30.70
C PRO A 426 -14.49 -10.85 30.27
N PHE A 427 -13.49 -10.63 31.12
CA PHE A 427 -12.40 -9.69 30.88
C PHE A 427 -11.58 -10.09 29.64
N ARG A 428 -11.31 -9.14 28.74
CA ARG A 428 -10.53 -9.36 27.52
C ARG A 428 -9.43 -8.32 27.39
N PHE A 429 -8.27 -8.75 26.90
CA PHE A 429 -7.14 -7.85 26.71
C PHE A 429 -6.18 -8.34 25.63
N ILE A 430 -5.43 -7.37 25.10
CA ILE A 430 -4.24 -7.56 24.28
C ILE A 430 -3.10 -6.86 25.02
N LEU A 431 -2.11 -7.62 25.47
CA LEU A 431 -0.88 -7.12 26.06
C LEU A 431 0.26 -7.35 25.08
N ARG A 432 1.10 -6.33 24.89
CA ARG A 432 2.34 -6.41 24.11
C ARG A 432 3.52 -6.05 24.99
N MET A 433 4.56 -6.88 24.96
CA MET A 433 5.81 -6.62 25.68
C MET A 433 6.75 -5.77 24.81
N LEU A 434 7.33 -4.72 25.37
CA LEU A 434 8.30 -3.85 24.71
C LEU A 434 9.64 -3.89 25.46
N PRO A 435 10.77 -4.01 24.77
CA PRO A 435 12.07 -3.94 25.42
C PRO A 435 12.35 -2.52 25.94
N ASP A 436 13.13 -2.43 27.02
CA ASP A 436 13.64 -1.13 27.47
C ASP A 436 14.63 -0.51 26.47
N VAL A 437 14.57 0.82 26.33
CA VAL A 437 15.43 1.55 25.40
C VAL A 437 16.86 1.57 25.96
N GLY A 438 17.77 0.85 25.29
CA GLY A 438 19.20 0.85 25.62
C GLY A 438 19.69 -0.35 26.43
N VAL A 439 18.85 -1.37 26.64
CA VAL A 439 19.27 -2.64 27.26
C VAL A 439 19.67 -3.66 26.19
N VAL A 440 20.81 -4.33 26.41
CA VAL A 440 21.42 -5.31 25.48
C VAL A 440 21.02 -6.75 25.83
N ILE A 441 20.48 -6.97 27.03
CA ILE A 441 20.07 -8.29 27.52
C ILE A 441 18.63 -8.56 27.06
N GLU A 442 18.34 -9.79 26.64
CA GLU A 442 16.96 -10.23 26.41
C GLU A 442 16.18 -10.13 27.72
N GLU A 443 15.25 -9.17 27.78
CA GLU A 443 14.31 -9.04 28.88
C GLU A 443 13.09 -9.92 28.64
N THR A 444 12.53 -10.45 29.72
CA THR A 444 11.27 -11.20 29.65
C THR A 444 10.28 -10.66 30.66
N LEU A 445 9.01 -10.63 30.28
CA LEU A 445 7.90 -10.48 31.21
C LEU A 445 7.49 -11.86 31.68
N VAL A 446 7.45 -12.09 32.99
CA VAL A 446 7.05 -13.36 33.59
C VAL A 446 5.81 -13.15 34.43
N ASN A 447 4.78 -13.96 34.17
CA ASN A 447 3.53 -14.01 34.91
C ASN A 447 2.93 -12.61 35.15
N PRO A 448 2.53 -11.87 34.09
CA PRO A 448 1.80 -10.62 34.28
C PRO A 448 0.53 -10.87 35.11
N ILE A 449 0.17 -9.94 35.99
CA ILE A 449 -0.98 -10.08 36.88
C ILE A 449 -1.94 -8.93 36.63
N PHE A 450 -3.20 -9.28 36.45
CA PHE A 450 -4.33 -8.35 36.42
C PHE A 450 -5.19 -8.58 37.66
N GLU A 451 -5.71 -7.52 38.26
CA GLU A 451 -6.86 -7.60 39.15
C GLU A 451 -8.00 -6.77 38.55
N VAL A 452 -9.17 -7.38 38.39
CA VAL A 452 -10.35 -6.75 37.81
C VAL A 452 -11.47 -6.88 38.82
N ASN A 453 -11.94 -5.75 39.36
CA ASN A 453 -12.99 -5.71 40.39
C ASN A 453 -12.72 -6.73 41.52
N PHE A 454 -11.51 -6.73 42.08
CA PHE A 454 -11.05 -7.64 43.15
C PHE A 454 -10.87 -9.11 42.76
N THR A 455 -10.94 -9.44 41.46
CA THR A 455 -10.68 -10.79 40.96
C THR A 455 -9.36 -10.83 40.19
N GLU A 456 -8.41 -11.62 40.67
CA GLU A 456 -7.08 -11.74 40.08
C GLU A 456 -7.03 -12.72 38.90
N ALA A 457 -6.31 -12.35 37.85
CA ALA A 457 -5.90 -13.19 36.73
C ALA A 457 -4.38 -13.11 36.55
N ALA A 458 -3.70 -14.24 36.73
CA ALA A 458 -2.24 -14.35 36.59
C ALA A 458 -1.88 -15.43 35.56
N PRO A 459 -1.81 -15.10 34.25
CA PRO A 459 -1.41 -16.07 33.23
C PRO A 459 0.05 -16.51 33.43
N PRO A 460 0.34 -17.83 33.57
CA PRO A 460 1.69 -18.32 33.85
C PRO A 460 2.50 -18.38 32.56
N VAL A 461 2.80 -17.22 31.98
CA VAL A 461 3.49 -17.05 30.70
C VAL A 461 4.83 -16.38 30.87
N ARG A 462 5.69 -16.59 29.87
CA ARG A 462 6.92 -15.83 29.67
C ARG A 462 6.86 -15.18 28.29
N LEU A 463 6.85 -13.85 28.25
CA LEU A 463 6.88 -13.09 27.00
C LEU A 463 8.26 -12.51 26.77
N ARG A 464 8.71 -12.57 25.51
CA ARG A 464 9.90 -11.90 24.99
C ARG A 464 9.53 -10.57 24.35
N SER A 465 10.56 -9.81 23.97
CA SER A 465 10.41 -8.54 23.27
C SER A 465 9.49 -8.65 22.05
N TYR A 466 8.48 -7.80 22.03
CA TYR A 466 7.45 -7.68 21.00
C TYR A 466 6.51 -8.86 20.84
N GLU A 467 6.51 -9.83 21.76
CA GLU A 467 5.46 -10.85 21.81
C GLU A 467 4.17 -10.26 22.38
N TYR A 468 3.05 -10.85 21.97
CA TYR A 468 1.72 -10.50 22.43
C TYR A 468 1.16 -11.61 23.33
N LEU A 469 0.40 -11.22 24.35
CA LEU A 469 -0.48 -12.08 25.13
C LEU A 469 -1.91 -11.59 24.92
N VAL A 470 -2.78 -12.46 24.42
CA VAL A 470 -4.18 -12.14 24.12
C VAL A 470 -5.09 -13.09 24.88
N CYS A 471 -6.15 -12.55 25.46
CA CYS A 471 -7.24 -13.34 26.01
C CYS A 471 -8.60 -12.80 25.54
N GLU A 472 -9.40 -13.70 24.97
CA GLU A 472 -10.73 -13.41 24.42
C GLU A 472 -11.86 -13.60 25.45
N GLY A 473 -11.50 -13.82 26.72
CA GLY A 473 -12.44 -13.98 27.83
C GLY A 473 -12.91 -15.42 28.09
N ASP A 474 -12.29 -16.41 27.44
CA ASP A 474 -12.55 -17.84 27.63
C ASP A 474 -11.65 -18.49 28.69
N GLY A 475 -10.79 -17.71 29.36
CA GLY A 475 -9.80 -18.21 30.32
C GLY A 475 -8.57 -18.84 29.67
N VAL A 476 -8.47 -18.82 28.32
CA VAL A 476 -7.29 -19.21 27.56
C VAL A 476 -6.53 -17.95 27.15
N CYS A 477 -5.27 -17.86 27.53
CA CYS A 477 -4.40 -16.78 27.08
C CYS A 477 -3.42 -17.32 26.03
N ALA A 478 -3.50 -16.80 24.81
CA ALA A 478 -2.64 -17.17 23.70
C ALA A 478 -1.46 -16.20 23.57
N VAL A 479 -0.28 -16.75 23.33
CA VAL A 479 0.96 -16.00 23.09
C VAL A 479 1.29 -16.02 21.60
N TYR A 480 1.57 -14.86 21.06
CA TYR A 480 1.94 -14.66 19.65
C TYR A 480 3.29 -13.98 19.51
N ASP A 481 3.99 -14.26 18.41
CA ASP A 481 5.18 -13.49 18.04
C ASP A 481 4.83 -12.08 17.53
N ILE A 482 5.86 -11.30 17.20
CA ILE A 482 5.72 -9.93 16.70
C ILE A 482 4.86 -9.80 15.43
N ASN A 483 4.69 -10.90 14.68
CA ASN A 483 3.92 -10.98 13.44
C ASN A 483 2.61 -11.77 13.61
N TRP A 484 2.12 -11.91 14.84
CA TRP A 484 0.89 -12.63 15.17
C TRP A 484 0.92 -14.14 14.88
N ASN A 485 2.09 -14.77 14.75
CA ASN A 485 2.17 -16.22 14.66
C ASN A 485 1.95 -16.83 16.04
N PRO A 486 1.07 -17.84 16.17
CA PRO A 486 0.81 -18.48 17.45
C PRO A 486 2.06 -19.22 17.94
N LEU A 487 2.44 -18.99 19.19
CA LEU A 487 3.57 -19.66 19.83
C LEU A 487 3.10 -20.77 20.77
N HIS A 488 2.22 -20.43 21.72
CA HIS A 488 1.62 -21.35 22.67
C HIS A 488 0.40 -20.69 23.32
N ALA A 489 -0.40 -21.46 24.06
CA ALA A 489 -1.50 -20.93 24.87
C ALA A 489 -1.48 -21.59 26.25
N VAL A 490 -1.99 -20.87 27.25
CA VAL A 490 -2.19 -21.37 28.61
C VAL A 490 -3.66 -21.26 28.97
N ASP A 491 -4.24 -22.42 29.30
CA ASP A 491 -5.56 -22.51 29.92
C ASP A 491 -5.39 -22.39 31.43
N LEU A 492 -6.11 -21.45 32.02
CA LEU A 492 -6.01 -21.19 33.44
C LEU A 492 -6.88 -22.14 34.25
N SER A 493 -7.93 -22.72 33.67
CA SER A 493 -8.86 -23.64 34.33
C SER A 493 -9.40 -23.14 35.68
N ARG A 494 -9.51 -21.81 35.86
CA ARG A 494 -10.04 -21.11 37.05
C ARG A 494 -11.13 -20.13 36.65
N ASP A 495 -11.82 -19.59 37.65
CA ASP A 495 -12.71 -18.44 37.47
C ASP A 495 -11.94 -17.29 36.82
N TRP A 496 -12.47 -16.78 35.70
CA TRP A 496 -11.89 -15.69 34.94
C TRP A 496 -12.59 -14.38 35.31
N PRO A 497 -11.88 -13.24 35.44
CA PRO A 497 -12.50 -12.00 35.88
C PRO A 497 -13.59 -11.53 34.92
N THR A 498 -14.59 -10.85 35.46
CA THR A 498 -15.71 -10.25 34.71
C THR A 498 -15.63 -8.74 34.80
N ILE A 499 -15.77 -8.06 33.67
CA ILE A 499 -16.05 -6.63 33.62
C ILE A 499 -17.56 -6.43 33.69
N VAL A 500 -18.02 -5.55 34.57
CA VAL A 500 -19.43 -5.16 34.71
C VAL A 500 -19.77 -4.04 33.74
N HIS A 501 -21.04 -3.84 33.45
CA HIS A 501 -21.52 -2.64 32.76
C HIS A 501 -21.10 -1.37 33.52
N GLY A 502 -20.55 -0.39 32.81
CA GLY A 502 -20.03 0.85 33.38
C GLY A 502 -18.56 0.74 33.82
N GLU A 503 -18.20 1.48 34.87
CA GLU A 503 -16.81 1.62 35.31
C GLU A 503 -16.27 0.36 36.01
N ASN A 504 -15.09 -0.08 35.60
CA ASN A 504 -14.34 -1.21 36.17
C ASN A 504 -12.96 -0.74 36.62
N GLN A 505 -12.54 -1.19 37.80
CA GLN A 505 -11.17 -0.98 38.27
C GLN A 505 -10.27 -2.10 37.76
N ILE A 506 -9.15 -1.71 37.16
CA ILE A 506 -8.14 -2.62 36.59
C ILE A 506 -6.80 -2.29 37.24
N LEU A 507 -6.27 -3.22 38.02
CA LEU A 507 -4.91 -3.15 38.53
C LEU A 507 -4.00 -4.06 37.70
N PHE A 508 -2.75 -3.63 37.51
CA PHE A 508 -1.76 -4.39 36.75
C PHE A 508 -0.36 -4.29 37.34
N TRP A 509 0.34 -5.41 37.46
CA TRP A 509 1.74 -5.46 37.86
C TRP A 509 2.46 -6.70 37.31
N PHE A 510 3.78 -6.72 37.44
CA PHE A 510 4.60 -7.85 37.02
C PHE A 510 4.70 -8.90 38.15
N GLY A 511 4.54 -10.18 37.82
CA GLY A 511 4.73 -11.27 38.79
C GLY A 511 6.20 -11.48 39.19
N GLU A 512 7.14 -11.08 38.33
CA GLU A 512 8.57 -10.99 38.65
C GLU A 512 9.13 -9.64 38.17
N PRO A 513 10.09 -9.02 38.90
CA PRO A 513 10.65 -7.73 38.51
C PRO A 513 11.21 -7.74 37.09
N SER A 514 10.88 -6.72 36.30
CA SER A 514 11.32 -6.59 34.92
C SER A 514 11.47 -5.13 34.51
N LYS A 515 12.49 -4.85 33.71
CA LYS A 515 12.77 -3.49 33.22
C LYS A 515 12.02 -3.14 31.94
N CYS A 516 11.33 -4.12 31.35
CA CYS A 516 10.55 -3.95 30.15
C CYS A 516 9.39 -2.98 30.38
N SER A 517 8.82 -2.48 29.29
CA SER A 517 7.50 -1.86 29.31
C SER A 517 6.48 -2.77 28.65
N VAL A 518 5.21 -2.54 28.96
CA VAL A 518 4.09 -3.20 28.28
C VAL A 518 3.11 -2.16 27.76
N GLU A 519 2.49 -2.49 26.63
CA GLU A 519 1.32 -1.80 26.08
C GLU A 519 0.12 -2.73 26.25
N ILE A 520 -0.97 -2.22 26.82
CA ILE A 520 -2.19 -3.00 27.09
C ILE A 520 -3.39 -2.29 26.49
N ARG A 521 -4.20 -3.03 25.75
CA ARG A 521 -5.53 -2.62 25.29
C ARG A 521 -6.57 -3.57 25.85
N LEU A 522 -7.61 -3.02 26.45
CA LEU A 522 -8.77 -3.76 26.93
C LEU A 522 -9.84 -3.76 25.87
N GLN A 523 -10.64 -4.82 25.83
CA GLN A 523 -11.69 -5.00 24.83
C GLN A 523 -13.02 -5.35 25.50
N ALA A 524 -14.10 -4.74 25.01
CA ALA A 524 -15.46 -5.12 25.34
C ALA A 524 -16.25 -5.33 24.04
N VAL A 525 -17.07 -6.37 24.02
CA VAL A 525 -17.89 -6.78 22.87
C VAL A 525 -19.36 -6.65 23.26
N GLY A 526 -20.12 -5.91 22.47
CA GLY A 526 -21.56 -5.74 22.71
C GLY A 526 -22.39 -6.88 22.17
N GLN A 527 -23.68 -6.87 22.50
CA GLN A 527 -24.63 -7.81 21.92
C GLN A 527 -24.68 -7.65 20.40
N TRP A 528 -24.69 -8.77 19.68
CA TRP A 528 -24.76 -8.73 18.23
C TRP A 528 -26.12 -8.29 17.71
N GLU A 529 -26.08 -7.67 16.54
CA GLU A 529 -27.23 -7.36 15.71
C GLU A 529 -27.26 -8.26 14.48
N ARG A 530 -28.47 -8.64 14.04
CA ARG A 530 -28.63 -9.41 12.81
C ARG A 530 -28.30 -8.58 11.58
N VAL A 531 -27.55 -9.15 10.65
CA VAL A 531 -27.31 -8.63 9.30
C VAL A 531 -27.81 -9.65 8.28
N GLY A 532 -28.52 -9.19 7.25
CA GLY A 532 -29.18 -10.05 6.26
C GLY A 532 -30.66 -10.33 6.57
N ARG A 533 -31.32 -11.06 5.67
CA ARG A 533 -32.76 -11.38 5.76
C ARG A 533 -33.06 -12.52 6.71
#